data_AF-B2W568-F1
#
_entry.id   AF-B2W568-F1
#
_cell.length_a   1.000
_cell.length_b   1.000
_cell.length_c   1.000
_cell.angle_alpha   90.00
_cell.angle_beta   90.00
_cell.angle_gamma   90.00
#
_symmetry.space_group_name_H-M   'P 1'
#
loop_
_entity.id
_entity.type
_entity.pdbx_description
1 polymer ?
#
loop_
_entity_poly.entity_id
_entity_poly.type
_entity_poly.pdbx_seq_one_letter_code
_entity_poly.pdbx_strand_id
1 'polypeptide(L)'
;MATIRSPKSGRKTMSTPTNPAAPHFLTLPAEVRNLIYEHLFRTYEKIEIHPRDEEATSGFSGPTPLTQPPIFFFSKADCISLFVSCRQVYHESTSLLLHSNTWIIPRVYPAWYQRPRSQMTDLADWIEKLGSSATMLRKVVINWQWTYPRFDDPWSGYDTKEMSDFVQMGALVKALWANKNAKFEIEFVIPEDTKYGSSAALNTMAISNILCTLRQDSHDLEKYGSQIHNICVARDGSEGFVQFNHDYKNPLAIENSYTSAFSVFDNGRTLALIPATKPELMTLPEHLRERILYPIGLTSPAYQPNSEGCGDDIYPQVCFDLDLKTTEGASPILTLLNSSLRSQYHRAFWFHNQHSIKMRSEISPTDFDHFEKLRRFLCIAPITSRPWAMGGRFSSSGTSTDNPLEFLLQFQLQDATTLGDLRVNMLDFLRVTSACGHYPSSITFRIANGDGTTQSQASMELDRFREFATIALTEFDRVFPGNLYKLCPNIWVNGYGRIVQVELDGNSFNPWEFMRDWWFLDRPNHGPNERMKLCQLYGTSTGDDDIDFSDWWWYEAYRPSEDTCYDGTLSCYLGYLQHVCLHDHPAYWADSYFALPEP
;
A
#
# COMPACT_ATOMS: atom_id res chain seq x y z
N MET A 1 22.98 -39.31 28.48
CA MET A 1 24.45 -39.19 28.62
C MET A 1 25.07 -39.38 27.24
N ALA A 2 25.35 -38.28 26.52
CA ALA A 2 26.03 -38.31 25.24
C ALA A 2 27.54 -38.19 25.48
N THR A 3 28.30 -39.19 25.07
CA THR A 3 29.76 -39.23 25.23
C THR A 3 30.40 -38.21 24.28
N ILE A 4 30.75 -37.04 24.81
CA ILE A 4 31.55 -36.05 24.10
C ILE A 4 32.93 -36.68 23.82
N ARG A 5 33.15 -37.10 22.57
CA ARG A 5 34.47 -37.54 22.12
C ARG A 5 35.38 -36.31 22.13
N SER A 6 36.37 -36.31 23.02
CA SER A 6 37.46 -35.33 23.00
C SER A 6 38.08 -35.28 21.61
N PRO A 7 38.24 -34.11 20.98
CA PRO A 7 38.88 -34.01 19.68
C PRO A 7 40.29 -34.60 19.80
N LYS A 8 40.59 -35.63 19.00
CA LYS A 8 41.94 -36.17 18.90
C LYS A 8 42.85 -35.00 18.52
N SER A 9 43.77 -34.64 19.41
CA SER A 9 44.86 -33.70 19.15
C SER A 9 45.72 -34.25 18.01
N GLY A 10 45.27 -34.08 16.77
CA GLY A 10 46.11 -34.26 15.60
C GLY A 10 47.26 -33.28 15.74
N ARG A 11 48.49 -33.80 15.91
CA ARG A 11 49.70 -32.99 15.79
C ARG A 11 49.60 -32.24 14.46
N LYS A 12 49.35 -30.94 14.52
CA LYS A 12 49.38 -30.07 13.35
C LYS A 12 50.80 -30.16 12.80
N THR A 13 51.00 -30.93 11.73
CA THR A 13 52.28 -31.00 11.04
C THR A 13 52.58 -29.61 10.48
N MET A 14 53.76 -29.07 10.82
CA MET A 14 54.21 -27.80 10.28
C MET A 14 54.47 -27.94 8.79
N SER A 15 54.20 -26.88 8.02
CA SER A 15 54.48 -26.87 6.59
C SER A 15 55.97 -27.07 6.34
N THR A 16 56.33 -28.04 5.49
CA THR A 16 57.72 -28.29 5.09
C THR A 16 57.94 -27.84 3.64
N PRO A 17 59.11 -27.26 3.32
CA PRO A 17 59.53 -26.98 1.95
C PRO A 17 59.37 -28.20 1.02
N THR A 18 58.93 -27.98 -0.22
CA THR A 18 58.94 -29.02 -1.26
C THR A 18 60.37 -29.49 -1.59
N ASN A 19 61.35 -28.59 -1.50
CA ASN A 19 62.77 -28.91 -1.61
C ASN A 19 63.51 -28.42 -0.35
N PRO A 20 63.88 -29.30 0.59
CA PRO A 20 64.55 -28.91 1.83
C PRO A 20 66.00 -28.43 1.64
N ALA A 21 66.63 -28.68 0.47
CA ALA A 21 68.00 -28.29 0.18
C ALA A 21 68.12 -26.87 -0.44
N ALA A 22 67.01 -26.30 -0.92
CA ALA A 22 66.99 -24.95 -1.47
C ALA A 22 66.71 -23.91 -0.38
N PRO A 23 67.27 -22.69 -0.47
CA PRO A 23 66.87 -21.58 0.40
C PRO A 23 65.35 -21.37 0.29
N HIS A 24 64.65 -21.36 1.43
CA HIS A 24 63.21 -21.14 1.46
C HIS A 24 62.90 -19.95 2.35
N PHE A 25 61.87 -19.19 2.01
CA PHE A 25 61.32 -18.14 2.85
C PHE A 25 61.10 -18.54 4.34
N LEU A 26 60.70 -19.79 4.64
CA LEU A 26 60.49 -20.30 6.00
C LEU A 26 61.78 -20.56 6.77
N THR A 27 62.94 -20.65 6.09
CA THR A 27 64.26 -20.79 6.75
C THR A 27 64.84 -19.44 7.18
N LEU A 28 64.24 -18.32 6.75
CA LEU A 28 64.60 -16.99 7.26
C LEU A 28 64.18 -16.86 8.73
N PRO A 29 64.90 -16.10 9.58
CA PRO A 29 64.43 -15.75 10.91
C PRO A 29 63.06 -15.06 10.87
N ALA A 30 62.23 -15.25 11.91
CA ALA A 30 60.88 -14.70 11.96
C ALA A 30 60.89 -13.16 11.86
N GLU A 31 61.91 -12.52 12.42
CA GLU A 31 62.15 -11.08 12.35
C GLU A 31 62.32 -10.61 10.91
N VAL A 32 63.12 -11.35 10.11
CA VAL A 32 63.33 -11.03 8.70
C VAL A 32 62.05 -11.25 7.89
N ARG A 33 61.31 -12.34 8.15
CA ARG A 33 60.01 -12.57 7.49
C ARG A 33 59.01 -11.47 7.83
N ASN A 34 58.95 -11.02 9.08
CA ASN A 34 58.09 -9.93 9.53
C ASN A 34 58.44 -8.61 8.85
N LEU A 35 59.73 -8.29 8.67
CA LEU A 35 60.14 -7.10 7.89
C LEU A 35 59.68 -7.19 6.43
N ILE A 36 59.75 -8.38 5.83
CA ILE A 36 59.27 -8.60 4.45
C ILE A 36 57.74 -8.45 4.40
N TYR A 37 57.01 -9.07 5.32
CA TYR A 37 55.56 -8.92 5.41
C TYR A 37 55.15 -7.47 5.64
N GLU A 38 55.83 -6.74 6.53
CA GLU A 38 55.57 -5.33 6.77
C GLU A 38 55.77 -4.52 5.49
N HIS A 39 56.87 -4.75 4.77
CA HIS A 39 57.13 -4.07 3.51
C HIS A 39 56.06 -4.38 2.44
N LEU A 40 55.56 -5.61 2.38
CA LEU A 40 54.56 -6.04 1.40
C LEU A 40 53.14 -5.57 1.74
N PHE A 41 52.74 -5.73 3.00
CA PHE A 41 51.34 -5.63 3.43
C PHE A 41 51.01 -4.32 4.15
N ARG A 42 51.98 -3.62 4.75
CA ARG A 42 51.71 -2.34 5.40
C ARG A 42 51.56 -1.25 4.34
N THR A 43 50.46 -0.52 4.41
CA THR A 43 50.20 0.64 3.58
C THR A 43 49.96 1.85 4.48
N TYR A 44 50.48 3.01 4.06
CA TYR A 44 50.13 4.29 4.70
C TYR A 44 48.74 4.75 4.25
N GLU A 45 48.36 4.36 3.03
CA GLU A 45 47.02 4.57 2.49
C GLU A 45 46.02 3.61 3.13
N LYS A 46 44.79 4.09 3.27
CA LYS A 46 43.68 3.30 3.76
C LYS A 46 43.25 2.30 2.67
N ILE A 47 42.93 1.08 3.08
CA ILE A 47 42.60 -0.02 2.16
C ILE A 47 41.09 -0.07 2.00
N GLU A 48 40.59 0.27 0.81
CA GLU A 48 39.16 0.22 0.53
C GLU A 48 38.67 -1.20 0.27
N ILE A 49 37.54 -1.52 0.88
CA ILE A 49 36.85 -2.80 0.79
C ILE A 49 35.63 -2.60 -0.09
N HIS A 50 35.79 -2.85 -1.39
CA HIS A 50 34.66 -2.82 -2.32
C HIS A 50 33.97 -4.19 -2.28
N PRO A 51 32.65 -4.27 -2.06
CA PRO A 51 31.95 -5.49 -2.39
C PRO A 51 32.23 -5.75 -3.88
N ARG A 52 32.53 -6.99 -4.26
CA ARG A 52 32.55 -7.36 -5.67
C ARG A 52 31.16 -7.05 -6.20
N ASP A 53 31.07 -5.98 -6.97
CA ASP A 53 30.01 -5.79 -7.93
C ASP A 53 29.95 -7.12 -8.69
N GLU A 54 28.86 -7.87 -8.51
CA GLU A 54 28.42 -8.78 -9.55
C GLU A 54 28.47 -7.94 -10.80
N GLU A 55 29.37 -8.32 -11.70
CA GLU A 55 29.97 -7.48 -12.72
C GLU A 55 29.02 -6.38 -13.19
N ALA A 56 29.58 -5.20 -13.39
CA ALA A 56 29.10 -4.31 -14.43
C ALA A 56 29.01 -5.08 -15.76
N THR A 57 28.03 -5.97 -15.92
CA THR A 57 27.33 -6.26 -17.16
C THR A 57 26.56 -4.99 -17.47
N SER A 58 27.32 -3.95 -17.80
CA SER A 58 26.89 -2.89 -18.69
C SER A 58 26.53 -3.57 -20.01
N GLY A 59 25.29 -4.08 -20.06
CA GLY A 59 24.75 -4.84 -21.17
C GLY A 59 23.85 -5.96 -20.67
N PHE A 60 22.53 -5.73 -20.73
CA PHE A 60 21.54 -6.73 -21.18
C PHE A 60 22.15 -8.07 -21.66
N SER A 61 21.74 -9.26 -21.26
CA SER A 61 20.52 -9.74 -20.61
C SER A 61 20.73 -11.22 -20.26
N GLY A 62 20.54 -11.61 -19.01
CA GLY A 62 20.46 -13.02 -18.61
C GLY A 62 20.41 -13.18 -17.08
N PRO A 63 19.45 -13.94 -16.52
CA PRO A 63 19.38 -14.18 -15.09
C PRO A 63 20.51 -15.15 -14.69
N THR A 64 21.60 -14.60 -14.16
CA THR A 64 22.56 -15.41 -13.41
C THR A 64 22.04 -15.60 -11.97
N PRO A 65 22.13 -16.81 -11.40
CA PRO A 65 21.52 -17.11 -10.11
C PRO A 65 22.21 -16.39 -8.93
N LEU A 66 21.41 -15.56 -8.24
CA LEU A 66 21.63 -14.69 -7.06
C LEU A 66 22.22 -15.36 -5.80
N THR A 67 23.29 -16.16 -5.89
CA THR A 67 23.78 -16.92 -4.70
C THR A 67 25.27 -16.84 -4.44
N GLN A 68 26.04 -16.01 -5.13
CA GLN A 68 27.46 -15.85 -4.79
C GLN A 68 27.66 -14.68 -3.80
N PRO A 69 28.22 -14.94 -2.60
CA PRO A 69 28.49 -13.89 -1.64
C PRO A 69 29.58 -12.93 -2.18
N PRO A 70 29.53 -11.62 -1.84
CA PRO A 70 30.50 -10.65 -2.34
C PRO A 70 31.93 -11.03 -1.90
N ILE A 71 32.85 -11.02 -2.85
CA ILE A 71 34.30 -11.18 -2.62
C ILE A 71 34.89 -9.77 -2.56
N PHE A 72 35.74 -9.46 -1.59
CA PHE A 72 36.30 -8.13 -1.47
C PHE A 72 37.62 -8.03 -2.23
N PHE A 73 37.79 -7.01 -3.08
CA PHE A 73 39.03 -6.82 -3.84
C PHE A 73 40.06 -6.01 -3.07
N PHE A 74 41.30 -6.50 -3.10
CA PHE A 74 42.48 -5.82 -2.59
C PHE A 74 43.25 -5.26 -3.80
N SER A 75 43.47 -3.94 -3.88
CA SER A 75 44.11 -3.29 -5.04
C SER A 75 45.56 -3.74 -5.30
N LYS A 76 46.19 -4.47 -4.36
CA LYS A 76 47.49 -5.14 -4.55
C LYS A 76 47.31 -6.66 -4.71
N ALA A 77 46.66 -7.09 -5.78
CA ALA A 77 46.41 -8.51 -6.09
C ALA A 77 47.69 -9.37 -6.08
N ASP A 78 48.84 -8.78 -6.37
CA ASP A 78 50.13 -9.48 -6.51
C ASP A 78 50.60 -10.18 -5.23
N CYS A 79 50.22 -9.67 -4.05
CA CYS A 79 50.64 -10.25 -2.77
C CYS A 79 49.71 -11.37 -2.27
N ILE A 80 48.57 -11.61 -2.93
CA ILE A 80 47.60 -12.65 -2.52
C ILE A 80 48.22 -14.05 -2.64
N SER A 81 49.07 -14.25 -3.65
CA SER A 81 49.81 -15.49 -3.89
C SER A 81 50.61 -15.96 -2.66
N LEU A 82 51.09 -15.02 -1.83
CA LEU A 82 51.86 -15.33 -0.63
C LEU A 82 51.01 -15.99 0.46
N PHE A 83 49.74 -15.61 0.62
CA PHE A 83 48.81 -16.23 1.57
C PHE A 83 48.52 -17.70 1.25
N VAL A 84 48.57 -18.06 -0.04
CA VAL A 84 48.27 -19.42 -0.52
C VAL A 84 49.49 -20.34 -0.42
N SER A 85 50.68 -19.79 -0.17
CA SER A 85 51.94 -20.55 -0.17
C SER A 85 51.98 -21.65 0.91
N CYS A 86 51.75 -21.30 2.17
CA CYS A 86 51.64 -22.26 3.27
C CYS A 86 50.93 -21.67 4.49
N ARG A 87 50.49 -22.55 5.39
CA ARG A 87 49.72 -22.18 6.59
C ARG A 87 50.48 -21.25 7.53
N GLN A 88 51.79 -21.45 7.70
CA GLN A 88 52.58 -20.61 8.58
C GLN A 88 52.66 -19.18 8.03
N VAL A 89 53.00 -19.05 6.75
CA VAL A 89 53.03 -17.75 6.07
C VAL A 89 51.68 -17.07 6.16
N TYR A 90 50.58 -17.77 5.86
CA TYR A 90 49.23 -17.25 6.00
C TYR A 90 48.98 -16.62 7.37
N HIS A 91 49.23 -17.35 8.47
CA HIS A 91 48.94 -16.82 9.81
C HIS A 91 49.85 -15.65 10.20
N GLU A 92 51.14 -15.71 9.86
CA GLU A 92 52.08 -14.62 10.13
C GLU A 92 51.70 -13.36 9.32
N SER A 93 51.48 -13.50 8.02
CA SER A 93 51.16 -12.37 7.13
C SER A 93 49.77 -11.79 7.34
N THR A 94 48.75 -12.62 7.61
CA THR A 94 47.37 -12.14 7.84
C THR A 94 47.30 -11.27 9.08
N SER A 95 48.06 -11.61 10.13
CA SER A 95 48.13 -10.78 11.33
C SER A 95 48.67 -9.38 11.02
N LEU A 96 49.74 -9.28 10.23
CA LEU A 96 50.31 -7.99 9.83
C LEU A 96 49.42 -7.22 8.86
N LEU A 97 48.79 -7.90 7.89
CA LEU A 97 47.86 -7.30 6.95
C LEU A 97 46.64 -6.69 7.68
N LEU A 98 46.01 -7.43 8.59
CA LEU A 98 44.80 -6.97 9.26
C LEU A 98 45.09 -5.94 10.37
N HIS A 99 46.21 -6.11 11.10
CA HIS A 99 46.53 -5.29 12.26
C HIS A 99 47.23 -3.96 11.92
N SER A 100 48.07 -3.94 10.89
CA SER A 100 48.91 -2.77 10.58
C SER A 100 48.25 -1.77 9.64
N ASN A 101 47.04 -2.04 9.17
CA ASN A 101 46.34 -1.24 8.18
C ASN A 101 45.01 -0.68 8.69
N THR A 102 44.59 0.41 8.06
CA THR A 102 43.24 0.98 8.24
C THR A 102 42.39 0.57 7.06
N TRP A 103 41.24 -0.03 7.33
CA TRP A 103 40.32 -0.50 6.33
C TRP A 103 39.20 0.50 6.13
N ILE A 104 38.85 0.87 4.90
CA ILE A 104 37.69 1.71 4.59
C ILE A 104 36.59 0.82 4.01
N ILE A 105 35.36 0.96 4.52
CA ILE A 105 34.17 0.56 3.77
C ILE A 105 33.70 1.78 2.98
N PRO A 106 33.90 1.83 1.66
CA PRO A 106 33.45 2.92 0.82
C PRO A 106 31.92 2.89 0.70
N ARG A 107 31.36 3.96 0.15
CA ARG A 107 29.96 3.95 -0.26
C ARG A 107 29.82 3.00 -1.45
N VAL A 108 28.96 2.00 -1.32
CA VAL A 108 28.47 1.22 -2.44
C VAL A 108 27.39 2.05 -3.11
N TYR A 109 27.61 2.50 -4.34
CA TYR A 109 26.51 3.06 -5.12
C TYR A 109 25.59 1.90 -5.47
N PRO A 110 24.34 1.86 -4.98
CA PRO A 110 23.41 0.88 -5.50
C PRO A 110 23.25 1.19 -6.99
N ALA A 111 23.69 0.27 -7.85
CA ALA A 111 23.18 0.24 -9.22
C ALA A 111 21.66 0.26 -9.10
N TRP A 112 20.99 1.15 -9.83
CA TRP A 112 19.71 1.78 -9.50
C TRP A 112 18.48 0.85 -9.34
N TYR A 113 18.68 -0.47 -9.29
CA TYR A 113 17.65 -1.51 -9.28
C TYR A 113 17.94 -2.69 -8.34
N GLN A 114 19.11 -2.75 -7.68
CA GLN A 114 19.40 -3.86 -6.78
C GLN A 114 19.04 -3.49 -5.35
N ARG A 115 18.43 -4.46 -4.64
CA ARG A 115 17.89 -4.31 -3.29
C ARG A 115 18.84 -3.48 -2.43
N PRO A 116 18.32 -2.48 -1.72
CA PRO A 116 19.15 -1.58 -0.91
C PRO A 116 19.83 -2.35 0.22
N ARG A 117 21.06 -2.77 0.00
CA ARG A 117 21.86 -3.33 1.08
C ARG A 117 22.48 -2.19 1.85
N SER A 118 22.32 -2.18 3.17
CA SER A 118 22.94 -1.15 4.00
C SER A 118 24.46 -1.40 4.07
N GLN A 119 25.26 -0.33 4.08
CA GLN A 119 26.72 -0.41 4.26
C GLN A 119 27.11 -1.15 5.55
N MET A 120 26.26 -1.07 6.59
CA MET A 120 26.44 -1.81 7.84
C MET A 120 26.27 -3.31 7.67
N THR A 121 25.35 -3.73 6.80
CA THR A 121 25.17 -5.13 6.43
C THR A 121 26.39 -5.65 5.67
N ASP A 122 26.95 -4.88 4.73
CA ASP A 122 28.15 -5.28 3.99
C ASP A 122 29.37 -5.41 4.90
N LEU A 123 29.53 -4.48 5.84
CA LEU A 123 30.58 -4.54 6.86
C LEU A 123 30.39 -5.75 7.78
N ALA A 124 29.16 -6.02 8.22
CA ALA A 124 28.84 -7.19 9.04
C ALA A 124 29.23 -8.50 8.33
N ASP A 125 28.82 -8.66 7.08
CA ASP A 125 29.17 -9.78 6.22
C ASP A 125 30.69 -9.96 6.08
N TRP A 126 31.42 -8.85 5.89
CA TRP A 126 32.88 -8.90 5.80
C TRP A 126 33.51 -9.40 7.09
N ILE A 127 33.09 -8.85 8.24
CA ILE A 127 33.56 -9.27 9.56
C ILE A 127 33.27 -10.75 9.81
N GLU A 128 32.08 -11.23 9.47
CA GLU A 128 31.69 -12.63 9.60
C GLU A 128 32.56 -13.55 8.72
N LYS A 129 32.85 -13.14 7.48
CA LYS A 129 33.72 -13.90 6.56
C LYS A 129 35.17 -13.96 7.02
N LEU A 130 35.66 -12.97 7.77
CA LEU A 130 36.99 -13.03 8.39
C LEU A 130 37.06 -14.08 9.51
N GLY A 131 35.92 -14.47 10.09
CA GLY A 131 35.82 -15.44 11.17
C GLY A 131 36.75 -15.08 12.34
N SER A 132 37.56 -16.05 12.81
CA SER A 132 38.50 -15.81 13.92
C SER A 132 39.53 -14.72 13.65
N SER A 133 39.84 -14.44 12.38
CA SER A 133 40.81 -13.41 11.99
C SER A 133 40.27 -11.99 12.19
N ALA A 134 38.95 -11.80 12.36
CA ALA A 134 38.37 -10.50 12.68
C ALA A 134 38.98 -9.87 13.95
N THR A 135 39.46 -10.71 14.88
CA THR A 135 40.15 -10.25 16.10
C THR A 135 41.48 -9.56 15.85
N MET A 136 42.09 -9.78 14.67
CA MET A 136 43.36 -9.19 14.25
C MET A 136 43.18 -7.80 13.64
N LEU A 137 41.95 -7.42 13.26
CA LEU A 137 41.67 -6.07 12.79
C LEU A 137 42.09 -5.05 13.85
N ARG A 138 42.56 -3.88 13.40
CA ARG A 138 42.89 -2.76 14.29
C ARG A 138 41.93 -1.59 14.12
N LYS A 139 41.69 -1.16 12.88
CA LYS A 139 40.87 0.01 12.60
C LYS A 139 40.07 -0.16 11.32
N VAL A 140 38.77 0.08 11.41
CA VAL A 140 37.82 0.10 10.30
C VAL A 140 37.19 1.50 10.27
N VAL A 141 37.21 2.12 9.11
CA VAL A 141 36.63 3.43 8.83
C VAL A 141 35.43 3.20 7.92
N ILE A 142 34.26 3.65 8.35
CA ILE A 142 33.06 3.65 7.53
C ILE A 142 33.01 5.01 6.86
N ASN A 143 33.24 5.03 5.55
CA ASN A 143 33.16 6.25 4.77
C ASN A 143 31.68 6.52 4.49
N TRP A 144 31.10 7.39 5.31
CA TRP A 144 29.68 7.68 5.29
C TRP A 144 29.41 8.88 4.38
N GLN A 145 29.05 8.58 3.14
CA GLN A 145 28.45 9.54 2.22
C GLN A 145 26.97 9.21 2.11
N TRP A 146 26.10 10.22 2.19
CA TRP A 146 24.64 10.15 2.02
C TRP A 146 24.11 8.77 1.59
N THR A 147 23.62 7.98 2.54
CA THR A 147 22.63 6.95 2.22
C THR A 147 21.44 7.70 1.66
N TYR A 148 21.24 7.62 0.35
CA TYR A 148 20.20 8.35 -0.35
C TYR A 148 18.87 8.08 0.38
N PRO A 149 18.22 9.10 0.96
CA PRO A 149 16.98 8.91 1.71
C PRO A 149 15.79 8.58 0.80
N ARG A 150 15.92 8.72 -0.52
CA ARG A 150 14.84 8.39 -1.46
C ARG A 150 14.70 6.87 -1.64
N PHE A 151 14.11 6.24 -0.65
CA PHE A 151 13.03 5.30 -0.91
C PHE A 151 11.74 6.08 -1.17
N ASP A 152 11.78 6.99 -2.15
CA ASP A 152 10.56 7.29 -2.88
C ASP A 152 10.39 6.15 -3.89
N ASP A 153 10.31 4.91 -3.38
CA ASP A 153 9.61 3.88 -4.08
C ASP A 153 8.14 4.17 -3.75
N PRO A 154 7.38 4.87 -4.61
CA PRO A 154 5.98 5.21 -4.35
C PRO A 154 5.13 3.96 -4.07
N TRP A 155 5.65 2.77 -4.41
CA TRP A 155 5.02 1.49 -4.20
C TRP A 155 5.13 0.96 -2.77
N SER A 156 6.06 1.47 -1.94
CA SER A 156 6.25 0.94 -0.59
C SER A 156 5.20 1.41 0.43
N GLY A 157 4.36 2.41 0.11
CA GLY A 157 3.20 2.81 0.94
C GLY A 157 3.51 3.34 2.34
N TYR A 158 4.73 3.20 2.83
CA TYR A 158 5.18 3.71 4.13
C TYR A 158 5.69 5.14 3.97
N ASP A 159 5.39 6.00 4.96
CA ASP A 159 5.96 7.33 5.07
C ASP A 159 7.46 7.21 5.40
N THR A 160 8.27 6.99 4.36
CA THR A 160 9.72 6.73 4.41
C THR A 160 10.51 7.90 4.96
N LYS A 161 9.85 9.03 5.20
CA LYS A 161 10.45 10.25 5.73
C LYS A 161 11.10 10.03 7.10
N GLU A 162 10.44 9.30 8.00
CA GLU A 162 10.98 9.03 9.35
C GLU A 162 12.18 8.08 9.31
N MET A 163 12.15 7.01 8.51
CA MET A 163 13.28 6.07 8.45
C MET A 163 14.52 6.67 7.80
N SER A 164 14.35 7.70 6.98
CA SER A 164 15.44 8.37 6.29
C SER A 164 16.45 9.03 7.25
N ASP A 165 16.01 9.38 8.46
CA ASP A 165 16.82 10.03 9.49
C ASP A 165 17.60 9.05 10.39
N PHE A 166 17.48 7.74 10.16
CA PHE A 166 18.15 6.71 10.98
C PHE A 166 19.20 5.91 10.19
N VAL A 167 20.22 5.45 10.93
CA VAL A 167 21.28 4.55 10.52
C VAL A 167 20.96 3.14 11.03
N GLN A 168 20.86 2.18 10.12
CA GLN A 168 20.58 0.78 10.45
C GLN A 168 21.86 0.05 10.86
N MET A 169 22.06 -0.18 12.15
CA MET A 169 23.24 -0.83 12.74
C MET A 169 23.05 -2.30 13.09
N GLY A 170 21.83 -2.84 12.99
CA GLY A 170 21.48 -4.16 13.56
C GLY A 170 22.41 -5.29 13.12
N ALA A 171 22.69 -5.40 11.82
CA ALA A 171 23.59 -6.43 11.28
C ALA A 171 25.03 -6.31 11.84
N LEU A 172 25.56 -5.08 11.88
CA LEU A 172 26.91 -4.83 12.38
C LEU A 172 27.04 -5.13 13.87
N VAL A 173 26.07 -4.71 14.67
CA VAL A 173 26.06 -4.97 16.12
C VAL A 173 26.06 -6.48 16.39
N LYS A 174 25.25 -7.26 15.66
CA LYS A 174 25.24 -8.72 15.77
C LYS A 174 26.57 -9.36 15.40
N ALA A 175 27.20 -8.90 14.31
CA ALA A 175 28.53 -9.38 13.91
C ALA A 175 29.59 -9.06 14.99
N LEU A 176 29.46 -7.92 15.68
CA LEU A 176 30.34 -7.56 16.80
C LEU A 176 30.08 -8.40 18.06
N TRP A 177 28.82 -8.71 18.38
CA TRP A 177 28.47 -9.64 19.46
C TRP A 177 29.01 -11.04 19.20
N ALA A 178 28.99 -11.52 17.96
CA ALA A 178 29.63 -12.78 17.57
C ALA A 178 31.16 -12.76 17.73
N ASN A 179 31.77 -11.57 17.79
CA ASN A 179 33.22 -11.36 17.82
C ASN A 179 33.69 -10.54 19.05
N LYS A 180 33.16 -10.82 20.25
CA LYS A 180 33.46 -10.05 21.50
C LYS A 180 34.93 -9.79 21.79
N ASN A 181 35.80 -10.74 21.43
CA ASN A 181 37.23 -10.66 21.69
C ASN A 181 37.98 -9.75 20.70
N ALA A 182 37.34 -9.36 19.61
CA ALA A 182 37.92 -8.39 18.72
C ALA A 182 38.12 -7.07 19.48
N LYS A 183 39.15 -6.31 19.13
CA LYS A 183 39.48 -5.02 19.78
C LYS A 183 39.66 -3.89 18.78
N PHE A 184 39.20 -4.08 17.55
CA PHE A 184 39.31 -3.03 16.54
C PHE A 184 38.37 -1.86 16.82
N GLU A 185 38.82 -0.68 16.41
CA GLU A 185 38.10 0.58 16.41
C GLU A 185 37.26 0.69 15.13
N ILE A 186 36.00 1.14 15.26
CA ILE A 186 35.13 1.49 14.14
C ILE A 186 34.87 2.99 14.20
N GLU A 187 35.27 3.69 13.16
CA GLU A 187 35.13 5.15 13.05
C GLU A 187 34.22 5.51 11.88
N PHE A 188 33.25 6.38 12.11
CA PHE A 188 32.44 6.96 11.04
C PHE A 188 33.09 8.26 10.56
N VAL A 189 33.30 8.40 9.24
CA VAL A 189 33.93 9.59 8.66
C VAL A 189 33.07 10.13 7.53
N ILE A 190 32.88 11.45 7.50
CA ILE A 190 32.31 12.18 6.37
C ILE A 190 33.48 12.61 5.48
N PRO A 191 33.50 12.25 4.20
CA PRO A 191 34.56 12.68 3.31
C PRO A 191 34.43 14.16 2.96
N GLU A 192 35.58 14.82 2.81
CA GLU A 192 35.68 16.28 2.64
C GLU A 192 34.98 16.82 1.38
N ASP A 193 34.76 15.96 0.38
CA ASP A 193 34.23 16.35 -0.94
C ASP A 193 32.69 16.42 -1.02
N THR A 194 31.93 16.06 0.04
CA THR A 194 30.46 16.12 -0.01
C THR A 194 29.92 17.53 0.18
N LYS A 195 29.88 18.32 -0.90
CA LYS A 195 29.29 19.67 -0.95
C LYS A 195 27.76 19.71 -1.14
N TYR A 196 27.09 18.56 -1.22
CA TYR A 196 25.63 18.50 -1.45
C TYR A 196 24.85 18.61 -0.12
N GLY A 197 24.02 19.64 -0.02
CA GLY A 197 23.46 20.15 1.22
C GLY A 197 22.12 19.56 1.70
N SER A 198 21.84 19.88 2.97
CA SER A 198 20.62 19.68 3.78
C SER A 198 20.46 18.30 4.47
N SER A 199 20.00 18.19 5.73
CA SER A 199 19.74 19.19 6.79
C SER A 199 19.92 18.63 8.22
N ALA A 200 20.09 17.32 8.42
CA ALA A 200 20.46 16.78 9.73
C ALA A 200 21.99 16.74 9.87
N ALA A 201 22.53 17.40 10.91
CA ALA A 201 23.95 17.34 11.23
C ALA A 201 24.32 15.91 11.63
N LEU A 202 24.94 15.16 10.71
CA LEU A 202 25.45 13.83 11.03
C LEU A 202 26.50 13.94 12.12
N ASN A 203 26.23 13.37 13.29
CA ASN A 203 27.17 13.35 14.40
C ASN A 203 27.92 12.02 14.40
N THR A 204 28.94 11.92 13.56
CA THR A 204 29.74 10.68 13.42
C THR A 204 30.36 10.22 14.73
N MET A 205 30.74 11.16 15.61
CA MET A 205 31.30 10.84 16.92
C MET A 205 30.26 10.18 17.83
N ALA A 206 29.03 10.72 17.89
CA ALA A 206 27.95 10.11 18.65
C ALA A 206 27.63 8.72 18.13
N ILE A 207 27.49 8.56 16.81
CA ILE A 207 27.21 7.27 16.15
C ILE A 207 28.30 6.24 16.46
N SER A 208 29.58 6.60 16.37
CA SER A 208 30.72 5.74 16.76
C SER A 208 30.63 5.32 18.23
N ASN A 209 30.30 6.25 19.13
CA ASN A 209 30.17 5.95 20.55
C ASN A 209 28.96 5.04 20.83
N ILE A 210 27.82 5.26 20.17
CA ILE A 210 26.62 4.42 20.29
C ILE A 210 26.95 2.99 19.85
N LEU A 211 27.65 2.81 18.72
CA LEU A 211 28.08 1.49 18.26
C LEU A 211 29.00 0.80 19.29
N CYS A 212 29.93 1.54 19.89
CA CYS A 212 30.77 1.03 20.97
C CYS A 212 29.95 0.61 22.19
N THR A 213 28.95 1.39 22.58
CA THR A 213 28.06 1.08 23.71
C THR A 213 27.19 -0.15 23.42
N LEU A 214 26.61 -0.25 22.23
CA LEU A 214 25.84 -1.41 21.77
C LEU A 214 26.70 -2.69 21.73
N ARG A 215 27.96 -2.58 21.30
CA ARG A 215 28.92 -3.70 21.30
C ARG A 215 29.24 -4.21 22.71
N GLN A 216 29.29 -3.31 23.70
CA GLN A 216 29.51 -3.69 25.11
C GLN A 216 28.29 -4.34 25.74
N ASP A 217 27.13 -4.23 25.08
CA ASP A 217 25.86 -4.79 25.51
C ASP A 217 25.44 -4.36 26.93
N SER A 218 25.58 -3.06 27.23
CA SER A 218 25.28 -2.48 28.55
C SER A 218 23.82 -2.66 29.00
N HIS A 219 22.91 -2.98 28.08
CA HIS A 219 21.48 -3.21 28.33
C HIS A 219 21.04 -4.67 28.15
N ASP A 220 21.97 -5.62 28.01
CA ASP A 220 21.67 -7.05 27.85
C ASP A 220 20.70 -7.30 26.67
N LEU A 221 20.95 -6.61 25.55
CA LEU A 221 20.22 -6.75 24.28
C LEU A 221 20.67 -7.99 23.51
N GLU A 222 21.91 -8.43 23.70
CA GLU A 222 22.49 -9.57 22.97
C GLU A 222 21.68 -10.85 23.18
N LYS A 223 21.12 -11.07 24.37
CA LYS A 223 20.26 -12.24 24.64
C LYS A 223 19.02 -12.29 23.75
N TYR A 224 18.59 -11.14 23.20
CA TYR A 224 17.51 -11.03 22.23
C TYR A 224 18.01 -10.92 20.79
N GLY A 225 19.31 -11.09 20.54
CA GLY A 225 19.93 -10.88 19.23
C GLY A 225 19.30 -11.73 18.11
N SER A 226 18.73 -12.88 18.44
CA SER A 226 17.92 -13.64 17.48
C SER A 226 16.66 -12.89 17.09
N GLN A 227 15.93 -12.26 18.03
CA GLN A 227 14.64 -11.53 17.88
C GLN A 227 14.77 -10.13 17.30
N ILE A 228 15.91 -9.48 17.54
CA ILE A 228 16.19 -8.15 17.00
C ILE A 228 16.25 -8.27 15.47
N HIS A 229 15.35 -7.62 14.76
CA HIS A 229 15.44 -7.43 13.31
C HIS A 229 16.54 -6.43 12.98
N ASN A 230 16.45 -5.25 13.60
CA ASN A 230 17.32 -4.13 13.33
C ASN A 230 17.53 -3.26 14.56
N ILE A 231 18.59 -2.46 14.55
CA ILE A 231 18.84 -1.39 15.53
C ILE A 231 19.05 -0.13 14.72
N CYS A 232 18.20 0.86 14.90
CA CYS A 232 18.21 2.10 14.16
C CYS A 232 18.68 3.23 15.08
N VAL A 233 19.60 4.07 14.59
CA VAL A 233 20.19 5.19 15.35
C VAL A 233 20.01 6.47 14.56
N ALA A 234 19.43 7.52 15.16
CA ALA A 234 19.25 8.80 14.49
C ALA A 234 20.60 9.35 14.01
N ARG A 235 20.62 10.01 12.85
CA ARG A 235 21.86 10.53 12.22
C ARG A 235 22.59 11.56 13.08
N ASP A 236 21.86 12.30 13.89
CA ASP A 236 22.42 13.25 14.87
C ASP A 236 22.94 12.56 16.15
N GLY A 237 22.70 11.25 16.28
CA GLY A 237 23.06 10.44 17.44
C GLY A 237 22.28 10.77 18.71
N SER A 238 21.11 11.43 18.62
CA SER A 238 20.32 11.82 19.79
C SER A 238 19.44 10.68 20.35
N GLU A 239 19.01 9.78 19.47
CA GLU A 239 18.09 8.69 19.82
C GLU A 239 18.26 7.47 18.91
N GLY A 240 17.52 6.41 19.23
CA GLY A 240 17.40 5.26 18.37
C GLY A 240 16.30 4.32 18.83
N PHE A 241 16.14 3.21 18.13
CA PHE A 241 15.20 2.17 18.51
C PHE A 241 15.70 0.79 18.11
N VAL A 242 15.30 -0.21 18.88
CA VAL A 242 15.50 -1.62 18.59
C VAL A 242 14.22 -2.16 17.99
N GLN A 243 14.28 -2.68 16.77
CA GLN A 243 13.16 -3.31 16.09
C GLN A 243 13.25 -4.82 16.27
N PHE A 244 12.21 -5.44 16.80
CA PHE A 244 12.08 -6.88 17.01
C PHE A 244 11.12 -7.46 15.97
N ASN A 245 11.50 -8.55 15.30
CA ASN A 245 10.59 -9.24 14.37
C ASN A 245 9.82 -10.34 15.11
N HIS A 246 8.49 -10.35 14.97
CA HIS A 246 7.66 -11.43 15.49
C HIS A 246 7.68 -12.67 14.57
N ASP A 247 7.97 -12.50 13.26
CA ASP A 247 8.00 -13.60 12.30
C ASP A 247 9.34 -13.71 11.56
N TYR A 248 10.21 -14.58 12.05
CA TYR A 248 11.49 -14.90 11.41
C TYR A 248 11.36 -15.49 10.00
N LYS A 249 10.21 -16.05 9.64
CA LYS A 249 10.02 -16.69 8.35
C LYS A 249 9.66 -15.69 7.26
N ASN A 250 9.11 -14.53 7.63
CA ASN A 250 8.76 -13.48 6.69
C ASN A 250 9.54 -12.19 6.99
N PRO A 251 10.77 -12.02 6.45
CA PRO A 251 11.55 -10.80 6.63
C PRO A 251 10.91 -9.55 6.00
N LEU A 252 9.83 -9.69 5.23
CA LEU A 252 9.06 -8.57 4.66
C LEU A 252 7.90 -8.12 5.55
N ALA A 253 7.52 -8.86 6.59
CA ALA A 253 6.42 -8.53 7.49
C ALA A 253 6.82 -7.47 8.54
N ILE A 254 7.28 -6.30 8.08
CA ILE A 254 7.68 -5.16 8.92
C ILE A 254 6.50 -4.68 9.79
N GLU A 255 5.27 -4.86 9.31
CA GLU A 255 3.99 -4.50 9.97
C GLU A 255 3.77 -5.18 11.33
N ASN A 256 4.52 -6.26 11.60
CA ASN A 256 4.45 -7.01 12.86
C ASN A 256 5.62 -6.73 13.80
N SER A 257 6.45 -5.74 13.50
CA SER A 257 7.62 -5.45 14.32
C SER A 257 7.25 -4.63 15.57
N TYR A 258 7.80 -5.05 16.72
CA TYR A 258 7.76 -4.27 17.95
C TYR A 258 9.01 -3.40 18.01
N THR A 259 8.87 -2.12 18.35
CA THR A 259 10.00 -1.20 18.51
C THR A 259 10.18 -0.80 19.97
N SER A 260 11.42 -0.81 20.45
CA SER A 260 11.79 -0.27 21.76
C SER A 260 12.74 0.89 21.54
N ALA A 261 12.24 2.11 21.79
CA ALA A 261 13.05 3.31 21.68
C ALA A 261 14.11 3.38 22.80
N PHE A 262 15.20 4.06 22.52
CA PHE A 262 16.23 4.43 23.49
C PHE A 262 16.71 5.86 23.28
N SER A 263 16.96 6.54 24.39
CA SER A 263 17.60 7.86 24.37
C SER A 263 19.11 7.70 24.48
N VAL A 264 19.83 8.62 23.86
CA VAL A 264 21.29 8.67 23.89
C VAL A 264 21.76 9.82 24.77
N PHE A 265 22.73 9.54 25.64
CA PHE A 265 23.37 10.53 26.51
C PHE A 265 24.89 10.51 26.34
N ASP A 266 25.56 11.53 26.89
CA ASP A 266 27.03 11.62 26.93
C ASP A 266 27.68 11.44 25.55
N ASN A 267 27.04 12.00 24.51
CA ASN A 267 27.48 11.88 23.12
C ASN A 267 27.64 10.42 22.66
N GLY A 268 26.69 9.55 22.99
CA GLY A 268 26.68 8.14 22.56
C GLY A 268 27.26 7.13 23.55
N ARG A 269 27.83 7.59 24.67
CA ARG A 269 28.49 6.71 25.64
C ARG A 269 27.53 6.01 26.60
N THR A 270 26.35 6.57 26.77
CA THR A 270 25.30 6.03 27.63
C THR A 270 24.02 5.93 26.83
N LEU A 271 23.37 4.77 26.88
CA LEU A 271 22.04 4.58 26.31
C LEU A 271 21.06 4.39 27.48
N ALA A 272 19.79 4.73 27.28
CA ALA A 272 18.74 4.30 28.18
C ALA A 272 17.53 3.88 27.35
N LEU A 273 17.12 2.61 27.51
CA LEU A 273 15.85 2.16 26.95
C LEU A 273 14.72 3.00 27.56
N ILE A 274 13.91 3.60 26.70
CA ILE A 274 12.72 4.33 27.13
C ILE A 274 11.73 3.27 27.59
N PRO A 275 11.27 3.30 28.85
CA PRO A 275 10.26 2.36 29.33
C PRO A 275 9.07 2.42 28.39
N ALA A 276 8.65 1.26 27.88
CA ALA A 276 7.44 1.18 27.08
C ALA A 276 6.30 1.79 27.90
N THR A 277 5.68 2.85 27.37
CA THR A 277 4.43 3.34 27.93
C THR A 277 3.42 2.21 27.85
N LYS A 278 2.51 2.15 28.83
CA LYS A 278 1.43 1.15 28.80
C LYS A 278 0.74 1.29 27.44
N PRO A 279 0.69 0.22 26.62
CA PRO A 279 0.21 0.35 25.26
C PRO A 279 -1.24 0.83 25.30
N GLU A 280 -1.48 1.95 24.61
CA GLU A 280 -2.82 2.40 24.30
C GLU A 280 -3.26 1.71 23.00
N LEU A 281 -4.56 1.62 22.76
CA LEU A 281 -5.09 0.99 21.54
C LEU A 281 -4.48 1.59 20.26
N MET A 282 -4.19 2.90 20.27
CA MET A 282 -3.56 3.59 19.13
C MET A 282 -2.08 3.22 18.94
N THR A 283 -1.38 2.88 20.02
CA THR A 283 0.05 2.55 20.00
C THR A 283 0.30 1.05 19.80
N LEU A 284 -0.75 0.24 19.68
CA LEU A 284 -0.61 -1.17 19.33
C LEU A 284 -0.11 -1.29 17.87
N PRO A 285 0.70 -2.31 17.57
CA PRO A 285 1.04 -2.69 16.21
C PRO A 285 -0.20 -2.78 15.32
N GLU A 286 -0.06 -2.39 14.06
CA GLU A 286 -1.17 -2.28 13.11
C GLU A 286 -1.98 -3.57 13.02
N HIS A 287 -1.33 -4.72 12.80
CA HIS A 287 -1.99 -6.03 12.77
C HIS A 287 -2.77 -6.37 14.06
N LEU A 288 -2.34 -5.91 15.23
CA LEU A 288 -3.10 -6.10 16.48
C LEU A 288 -4.29 -5.15 16.54
N ARG A 289 -4.10 -3.89 16.12
CA ARG A 289 -5.21 -2.95 16.00
C ARG A 289 -6.25 -3.48 15.04
N GLU A 290 -5.84 -3.96 13.88
CA GLU A 290 -6.71 -4.62 12.91
C GLU A 290 -7.37 -5.83 13.56
N ARG A 291 -6.65 -6.76 14.19
CA ARG A 291 -7.30 -7.90 14.85
C ARG A 291 -8.31 -7.53 15.94
N ILE A 292 -8.13 -6.39 16.63
CA ILE A 292 -9.06 -5.90 17.65
C ILE A 292 -10.24 -5.16 17.03
N LEU A 293 -9.98 -4.32 16.01
CA LEU A 293 -10.92 -3.35 15.46
C LEU A 293 -11.65 -3.87 14.21
N TYR A 294 -11.03 -4.78 13.46
CA TYR A 294 -11.62 -5.42 12.30
C TYR A 294 -12.89 -6.20 12.67
N PRO A 295 -12.97 -6.96 13.78
CA PRO A 295 -14.24 -7.54 14.26
C PRO A 295 -15.28 -6.50 14.71
N ILE A 296 -14.86 -5.25 14.94
CA ILE A 296 -15.76 -4.15 15.33
C ILE A 296 -16.31 -3.46 14.07
N GLY A 297 -15.49 -3.34 13.03
CA GLY A 297 -15.86 -2.79 11.72
C GLY A 297 -16.58 -3.78 10.80
N LEU A 298 -16.27 -5.07 10.91
CA LEU A 298 -16.99 -6.16 10.25
C LEU A 298 -18.07 -6.68 11.16
N THR A 299 -19.30 -6.60 10.71
CA THR A 299 -20.45 -6.90 11.57
C THR A 299 -20.72 -8.40 11.70
N SER A 300 -19.88 -9.26 11.11
CA SER A 300 -19.98 -10.72 11.22
C SER A 300 -18.75 -11.33 11.93
N PRO A 301 -18.93 -12.00 13.09
CA PRO A 301 -17.88 -12.79 13.73
C PRO A 301 -17.49 -14.06 12.94
N ALA A 302 -18.19 -14.37 11.85
CA ALA A 302 -17.92 -15.55 11.01
C ALA A 302 -16.82 -15.31 9.96
N TYR A 303 -16.42 -14.06 9.71
CA TYR A 303 -15.31 -13.78 8.80
C TYR A 303 -13.97 -14.10 9.50
N GLN A 304 -13.51 -15.34 9.32
CA GLN A 304 -12.14 -15.71 9.64
C GLN A 304 -11.33 -15.55 8.34
N PRO A 305 -10.42 -14.57 8.23
CA PRO A 305 -9.65 -14.30 7.01
C PRO A 305 -8.76 -15.48 6.54
N ASN A 306 -8.71 -16.57 7.31
CA ASN A 306 -7.89 -17.74 7.03
C ASN A 306 -8.71 -18.98 6.60
N SER A 307 -10.03 -18.88 6.44
CA SER A 307 -10.82 -20.00 5.89
C SER A 307 -10.74 -19.99 4.37
N GLU A 308 -9.59 -20.39 3.84
CA GLU A 308 -9.41 -20.73 2.42
C GLU A 308 -10.39 -21.87 2.07
N GLY A 309 -11.60 -21.56 1.59
CA GLY A 309 -12.50 -22.57 1.01
C GLY A 309 -14.01 -22.49 1.29
N CYS A 310 -14.57 -21.43 1.89
CA CYS A 310 -16.03 -21.26 1.91
C CYS A 310 -16.48 -20.39 0.73
N GLY A 311 -16.90 -21.04 -0.36
CA GLY A 311 -17.27 -20.40 -1.64
C GLY A 311 -18.58 -19.60 -1.66
N ASP A 312 -19.11 -19.19 -0.51
CA ASP A 312 -20.24 -18.26 -0.41
C ASP A 312 -19.85 -17.22 0.65
N ASP A 313 -19.19 -16.15 0.23
CA ASP A 313 -18.84 -15.02 1.10
C ASP A 313 -20.14 -14.34 1.55
N ILE A 314 -20.69 -14.80 2.68
CA ILE A 314 -21.81 -14.14 3.35
C ILE A 314 -21.24 -12.88 3.99
N TYR A 315 -21.20 -11.80 3.22
CA TYR A 315 -20.85 -10.50 3.75
C TYR A 315 -21.89 -10.08 4.79
N PRO A 316 -21.46 -9.50 5.91
CA PRO A 316 -22.38 -8.89 6.84
C PRO A 316 -23.25 -7.82 6.15
N GLN A 317 -24.57 -7.89 6.33
CA GLN A 317 -25.49 -6.89 5.79
C GLN A 317 -25.73 -5.77 6.81
N VAL A 318 -25.40 -4.54 6.44
CA VAL A 318 -25.71 -3.32 7.19
C VAL A 318 -26.87 -2.61 6.52
N CYS A 319 -27.95 -2.37 7.26
CA CYS A 319 -29.12 -1.67 6.75
C CYS A 319 -29.27 -0.28 7.37
N PHE A 320 -29.32 0.76 6.54
CA PHE A 320 -29.61 2.13 6.95
C PHE A 320 -31.08 2.45 6.65
N ASP A 321 -31.92 2.55 7.68
CA ASP A 321 -33.31 3.00 7.53
C ASP A 321 -33.35 4.53 7.68
N LEU A 322 -33.50 5.22 6.55
CA LEU A 322 -33.42 6.68 6.50
C LEU A 322 -34.65 7.37 7.09
N ASP A 323 -35.78 6.68 7.15
CA ASP A 323 -37.02 7.22 7.73
C ASP A 323 -37.03 7.11 9.24
N LEU A 324 -36.63 5.95 9.76
CA LEU A 324 -36.49 5.72 11.19
C LEU A 324 -35.19 6.30 11.77
N LYS A 325 -34.23 6.67 10.91
CA LYS A 325 -32.88 7.11 11.27
C LYS A 325 -32.16 6.07 12.13
N THR A 326 -32.33 4.80 11.78
CA THR A 326 -31.72 3.66 12.47
C THR A 326 -30.72 2.95 11.56
N THR A 327 -29.77 2.24 12.17
CA THR A 327 -28.85 1.37 11.46
C THR A 327 -28.89 -0.01 12.10
N GLU A 328 -29.15 -1.02 11.28
CA GLU A 328 -29.14 -2.44 11.66
C GLU A 328 -27.87 -3.10 11.09
N GLY A 329 -27.39 -4.15 11.75
CA GLY A 329 -26.13 -4.81 11.40
C GLY A 329 -24.89 -4.05 11.91
N ALA A 330 -24.84 -2.72 11.83
CA ALA A 330 -23.67 -1.94 12.29
C ALA A 330 -23.40 -2.05 13.80
N SER A 331 -22.14 -2.24 14.18
CA SER A 331 -21.73 -2.21 15.59
C SER A 331 -21.82 -0.79 16.17
N PRO A 332 -22.55 -0.58 17.28
CA PRO A 332 -22.65 0.74 17.90
C PRO A 332 -21.31 1.26 18.40
N ILE A 333 -20.33 0.36 18.64
CA ILE A 333 -18.99 0.70 19.08
C ILE A 333 -18.29 1.64 18.09
N LEU A 334 -18.60 1.56 16.79
CA LEU A 334 -18.01 2.46 15.77
C LEU A 334 -18.28 3.94 16.06
N THR A 335 -19.39 4.26 16.71
CA THR A 335 -19.73 5.63 17.13
C THR A 335 -18.97 6.07 18.39
N LEU A 336 -18.48 5.11 19.18
CA LEU A 336 -17.73 5.34 20.42
C LEU A 336 -16.22 5.43 20.19
N LEU A 337 -15.73 5.07 19.00
CA LEU A 337 -14.33 5.23 18.63
C LEU A 337 -13.93 6.71 18.54
N ASN A 338 -12.68 7.02 18.87
CA ASN A 338 -12.10 8.35 18.66
C ASN A 338 -12.11 8.71 17.15
N SER A 339 -11.98 10.00 16.83
CA SER A 339 -12.06 10.48 15.44
C SER A 339 -10.99 9.87 14.52
N SER A 340 -9.79 9.61 15.03
CA SER A 340 -8.68 9.02 14.27
C SER A 340 -8.99 7.58 13.84
N LEU A 341 -9.39 6.72 14.78
CA LEU A 341 -9.83 5.36 14.49
C LEU A 341 -11.07 5.37 13.60
N ARG A 342 -12.04 6.24 13.89
CA ARG A 342 -13.21 6.36 13.03
C ARG A 342 -12.81 6.67 11.59
N SER A 343 -11.87 7.58 11.36
CA SER A 343 -11.38 7.91 10.02
C SER A 343 -10.68 6.73 9.33
N GLN A 344 -9.83 5.99 10.06
CA GLN A 344 -9.12 4.83 9.53
C GLN A 344 -10.10 3.70 9.15
N TYR A 345 -11.04 3.40 10.03
CA TYR A 345 -11.96 2.26 9.88
C TYR A 345 -13.23 2.60 9.11
N HIS A 346 -13.54 3.89 8.90
CA HIS A 346 -14.65 4.30 8.05
C HIS A 346 -14.52 3.69 6.66
N ARG A 347 -13.30 3.69 6.10
CA ARG A 347 -13.01 3.05 4.81
C ARG A 347 -13.35 1.55 4.88
N ALA A 348 -12.74 0.81 5.79
CA ALA A 348 -12.96 -0.62 5.95
C ALA A 348 -14.45 -0.99 6.15
N PHE A 349 -15.19 -0.21 6.94
CA PHE A 349 -16.63 -0.41 7.15
C PHE A 349 -17.42 -0.34 5.83
N TRP A 350 -17.16 0.66 4.99
CA TRP A 350 -17.84 0.77 3.69
C TRP A 350 -17.39 -0.30 2.69
N PHE A 351 -16.10 -0.66 2.70
CA PHE A 351 -15.53 -1.59 1.74
C PHE A 351 -15.78 -3.07 2.04
N HIS A 352 -16.10 -3.46 3.28
CA HIS A 352 -16.19 -4.87 3.67
C HIS A 352 -17.56 -5.31 4.19
N ASN A 353 -18.55 -4.43 4.22
CA ASN A 353 -19.92 -4.79 4.54
C ASN A 353 -20.78 -4.63 3.28
N GLN A 354 -21.80 -5.47 3.14
CA GLN A 354 -22.86 -5.24 2.19
C GLN A 354 -23.79 -4.18 2.76
N HIS A 355 -24.10 -3.14 2.00
CA HIS A 355 -24.94 -2.04 2.49
C HIS A 355 -26.31 -2.09 1.84
N SER A 356 -27.36 -1.95 2.64
CA SER A 356 -28.70 -1.65 2.15
C SER A 356 -29.17 -0.32 2.69
N ILE A 357 -29.76 0.51 1.83
CA ILE A 357 -30.32 1.81 2.18
C ILE A 357 -31.82 1.73 1.99
N LYS A 358 -32.54 1.84 3.10
CA LYS A 358 -33.99 1.63 3.16
C LYS A 358 -34.74 2.94 3.29
N MET A 359 -35.79 3.08 2.50
CA MET A 359 -36.79 4.14 2.60
C MET A 359 -38.20 3.54 2.57
N ARG A 360 -39.18 4.26 3.12
CA ARG A 360 -40.56 3.82 3.36
C ARG A 360 -41.55 4.84 2.81
N SER A 361 -42.61 4.34 2.18
CA SER A 361 -43.78 5.13 1.76
C SER A 361 -45.06 4.43 2.18
N GLU A 362 -46.02 5.19 2.68
CA GLU A 362 -47.38 4.72 2.99
C GLU A 362 -48.38 5.06 1.87
N ILE A 363 -47.90 5.75 0.82
CA ILE A 363 -48.71 6.21 -0.31
C ILE A 363 -48.10 5.75 -1.65
N SER A 364 -48.98 5.60 -2.64
CA SER A 364 -48.63 5.52 -4.05
C SER A 364 -49.70 6.26 -4.86
N PRO A 365 -49.36 7.17 -5.79
CA PRO A 365 -48.01 7.53 -6.25
C PRO A 365 -47.13 8.21 -5.18
N THR A 366 -45.80 8.09 -5.31
CA THR A 366 -44.81 8.72 -4.40
C THR A 366 -43.53 9.08 -5.15
N ASP A 367 -42.75 9.98 -4.58
CA ASP A 367 -41.38 10.33 -5.00
C ASP A 367 -40.39 10.28 -3.82
N PHE A 368 -40.81 9.72 -2.68
CA PHE A 368 -40.06 9.68 -1.43
C PHE A 368 -39.53 11.06 -1.00
N ASP A 369 -40.33 12.12 -1.18
CA ASP A 369 -39.95 13.51 -0.87
C ASP A 369 -38.71 13.92 -1.67
N HIS A 370 -38.79 13.72 -2.99
CA HIS A 370 -37.69 13.96 -3.94
C HIS A 370 -36.37 13.27 -3.56
N PHE A 371 -36.46 12.12 -2.86
CA PHE A 371 -35.29 11.39 -2.34
C PHE A 371 -34.35 12.26 -1.48
N GLU A 372 -34.84 13.33 -0.85
CA GLU A 372 -34.02 14.30 -0.09
C GLU A 372 -33.26 13.63 1.06
N LYS A 373 -33.85 12.61 1.71
CA LYS A 373 -33.19 11.83 2.76
C LYS A 373 -32.01 11.04 2.21
N LEU A 374 -32.18 10.40 1.04
CA LEU A 374 -31.11 9.68 0.36
C LEU A 374 -30.01 10.64 -0.07
N ARG A 375 -30.38 11.81 -0.60
CA ARG A 375 -29.44 12.87 -0.97
C ARG A 375 -28.57 13.29 0.20
N ARG A 376 -29.17 13.62 1.35
CA ARG A 376 -28.42 13.99 2.56
C ARG A 376 -27.53 12.86 3.07
N PHE A 377 -27.93 11.61 2.85
CA PHE A 377 -27.15 10.46 3.25
C PHE A 377 -25.93 10.24 2.37
N LEU A 378 -26.08 10.27 1.04
CA LEU A 378 -25.00 9.99 0.08
C LEU A 378 -24.12 11.22 -0.22
N CYS A 379 -24.71 12.42 -0.28
CA CYS A 379 -24.06 13.66 -0.73
C CYS A 379 -23.66 14.55 0.47
N ILE A 380 -22.70 14.09 1.28
CA ILE A 380 -22.34 14.69 2.59
C ILE A 380 -21.61 16.03 2.48
N ALA A 381 -20.99 16.31 1.34
CA ALA A 381 -20.35 17.58 1.07
C ALA A 381 -20.98 18.17 -0.19
N PRO A 382 -21.84 19.20 -0.09
CA PRO A 382 -22.18 20.00 -1.25
C PRO A 382 -20.92 20.74 -1.68
N ILE A 383 -20.10 20.11 -2.51
CA ILE A 383 -19.10 20.83 -3.28
C ILE A 383 -19.92 21.79 -4.15
N THR A 384 -19.62 23.08 -4.11
CA THR A 384 -20.40 24.13 -4.78
C THR A 384 -20.63 23.87 -6.26
N SER A 385 -19.74 23.13 -6.92
CA SER A 385 -19.84 22.72 -8.32
C SER A 385 -20.59 21.41 -8.55
N ARG A 386 -20.88 20.60 -7.52
CA ARG A 386 -21.46 19.25 -7.65
C ARG A 386 -22.46 18.96 -6.52
N PRO A 387 -23.73 19.39 -6.64
CA PRO A 387 -24.75 19.20 -5.60
C PRO A 387 -25.05 17.73 -5.28
N TRP A 388 -24.60 16.80 -6.13
CA TRP A 388 -24.83 15.35 -6.03
C TRP A 388 -23.54 14.53 -5.86
N ALA A 389 -22.39 15.15 -5.61
CA ALA A 389 -21.15 14.39 -5.41
C ALA A 389 -21.24 13.52 -4.15
N MET A 390 -20.94 12.22 -4.28
CA MET A 390 -20.80 11.35 -3.12
C MET A 390 -19.55 11.76 -2.32
N GLY A 391 -19.79 12.31 -1.14
CA GLY A 391 -18.70 12.65 -0.22
C GLY A 391 -18.15 11.38 0.41
N GLY A 392 -17.00 10.89 -0.07
CA GLY A 392 -16.08 9.96 0.61
C GLY A 392 -16.58 8.58 1.08
N ARG A 393 -17.89 8.31 1.23
CA ARG A 393 -18.43 7.03 1.72
C ARG A 393 -18.25 5.89 0.73
N PHE A 394 -18.41 6.20 -0.55
CA PHE A 394 -18.35 5.25 -1.67
C PHE A 394 -17.43 5.79 -2.78
N SER A 395 -16.31 6.43 -2.41
CA SER A 395 -15.38 7.01 -3.40
C SER A 395 -14.42 5.93 -3.93
N SER A 396 -14.23 5.94 -5.25
CA SER A 396 -13.66 4.91 -6.12
C SER A 396 -12.16 4.67 -6.05
N SER A 397 -11.46 5.14 -5.01
CA SER A 397 -9.99 4.98 -4.94
C SER A 397 -9.53 3.58 -4.47
N GLY A 398 -10.44 2.62 -4.30
CA GLY A 398 -10.13 1.24 -3.95
C GLY A 398 -10.56 0.28 -5.05
N THR A 399 -9.64 -0.55 -5.54
CA THR A 399 -9.82 -1.54 -6.63
C THR A 399 -10.68 -2.76 -6.25
N SER A 400 -11.36 -2.76 -5.11
CA SER A 400 -12.22 -3.88 -4.67
C SER A 400 -13.68 -3.41 -4.69
N THR A 401 -14.36 -3.71 -5.79
CA THR A 401 -15.73 -3.30 -6.13
C THR A 401 -16.77 -4.39 -5.81
N ASP A 402 -16.43 -5.42 -5.03
CA ASP A 402 -17.26 -6.63 -5.01
C ASP A 402 -18.47 -6.56 -4.06
N ASN A 403 -18.55 -5.54 -3.20
CA ASN A 403 -19.64 -5.43 -2.23
C ASN A 403 -20.86 -4.70 -2.81
N PRO A 404 -22.01 -5.37 -2.96
CA PRO A 404 -23.16 -4.76 -3.59
C PRO A 404 -23.88 -3.75 -2.68
N LEU A 405 -24.37 -2.67 -3.28
CA LEU A 405 -25.19 -1.66 -2.62
C LEU A 405 -26.67 -1.85 -2.99
N GLU A 406 -27.53 -2.12 -2.01
CA GLU A 406 -28.96 -2.30 -2.23
C GLU A 406 -29.74 -1.05 -1.83
N PHE A 407 -30.60 -0.54 -2.72
CA PHE A 407 -31.58 0.50 -2.42
C PHE A 407 -32.95 -0.14 -2.21
N LEU A 408 -33.41 -0.23 -0.96
CA LEU A 408 -34.69 -0.85 -0.60
C LEU A 408 -35.80 0.20 -0.48
N LEU A 409 -36.71 0.21 -1.45
CA LEU A 409 -37.91 1.05 -1.48
C LEU A 409 -39.10 0.25 -0.94
N GLN A 410 -39.43 0.46 0.33
CA GLN A 410 -40.48 -0.28 1.02
C GLN A 410 -41.82 0.49 1.03
N PHE A 411 -42.91 -0.21 0.74
CA PHE A 411 -44.27 0.32 0.72
C PHE A 411 -45.12 -0.35 1.80
N GLN A 412 -45.82 0.45 2.61
CA GLN A 412 -46.76 0.01 3.64
C GLN A 412 -48.15 0.55 3.31
N LEU A 413 -48.82 -0.09 2.35
CA LEU A 413 -50.10 0.38 1.82
C LEU A 413 -51.26 -0.31 2.55
N GLN A 414 -52.35 0.42 2.78
CA GLN A 414 -53.55 -0.11 3.44
C GLN A 414 -54.39 -0.99 2.49
N ASP A 415 -54.38 -0.67 1.20
CA ASP A 415 -55.16 -1.38 0.18
C ASP A 415 -54.34 -2.49 -0.49
N ALA A 416 -55.05 -3.54 -0.94
CA ALA A 416 -54.47 -4.64 -1.71
C ALA A 416 -53.89 -4.12 -3.02
N THR A 417 -52.59 -3.81 -3.00
CA THR A 417 -51.85 -3.22 -4.11
C THR A 417 -50.81 -4.23 -4.59
N THR A 418 -50.71 -4.45 -5.90
CA THR A 418 -49.64 -5.28 -6.47
C THR A 418 -48.41 -4.44 -6.81
N LEU A 419 -47.25 -5.07 -7.02
CA LEU A 419 -46.07 -4.37 -7.52
C LEU A 419 -46.34 -3.65 -8.86
N GLY A 420 -47.25 -4.15 -9.69
CA GLY A 420 -47.61 -3.51 -10.97
C GLY A 420 -48.36 -2.19 -10.81
N ASP A 421 -49.06 -2.02 -9.67
CA ASP A 421 -49.90 -0.86 -9.39
C ASP A 421 -49.11 0.31 -8.78
N LEU A 422 -47.91 0.03 -8.22
CA LEU A 422 -47.06 1.08 -7.66
C LEU A 422 -46.69 2.12 -8.74
N ARG A 423 -46.58 3.37 -8.30
CA ARG A 423 -46.09 4.50 -9.10
C ARG A 423 -45.06 5.26 -8.28
N VAL A 424 -43.82 5.27 -8.74
CA VAL A 424 -42.69 5.92 -8.08
C VAL A 424 -42.01 6.85 -9.08
N ASN A 425 -41.94 8.15 -8.80
CA ASN A 425 -41.13 9.06 -9.62
C ASN A 425 -39.65 8.86 -9.25
N MET A 426 -38.84 8.37 -10.19
CA MET A 426 -37.46 7.95 -9.95
C MET A 426 -36.41 8.93 -10.50
N LEU A 427 -36.82 10.11 -10.97
CA LEU A 427 -35.90 11.11 -11.52
C LEU A 427 -34.85 11.55 -10.49
N ASP A 428 -35.28 11.95 -9.29
CA ASP A 428 -34.37 12.40 -8.24
C ASP A 428 -33.52 11.26 -7.66
N PHE A 429 -34.04 10.02 -7.65
CA PHE A 429 -33.27 8.85 -7.27
C PHE A 429 -32.05 8.62 -8.16
N LEU A 430 -32.23 8.70 -9.49
CA LEU A 430 -31.13 8.56 -10.45
C LEU A 430 -30.10 9.69 -10.29
N ARG A 431 -30.55 10.92 -10.01
CA ARG A 431 -29.66 12.06 -9.71
C ARG A 431 -28.83 11.83 -8.46
N VAL A 432 -29.43 11.30 -7.39
CA VAL A 432 -28.76 11.07 -6.11
C VAL A 432 -27.78 9.90 -6.18
N THR A 433 -28.18 8.81 -6.85
CA THR A 433 -27.37 7.59 -6.95
C THR A 433 -26.32 7.66 -8.04
N SER A 434 -26.32 8.74 -8.81
CA SER A 434 -25.36 9.15 -9.82
C SER A 434 -23.94 8.60 -9.69
N ALA A 435 -23.29 8.84 -8.55
CA ALA A 435 -21.89 8.45 -8.35
C ALA A 435 -21.71 6.98 -7.91
N CYS A 436 -22.80 6.21 -7.72
CA CYS A 436 -22.76 4.80 -7.34
C CYS A 436 -22.35 3.85 -8.47
N GLY A 437 -22.05 4.34 -9.68
CA GLY A 437 -21.70 3.50 -10.84
C GLY A 437 -20.49 2.57 -10.67
N HIS A 438 -19.70 2.73 -9.60
CA HIS A 438 -18.57 1.84 -9.30
C HIS A 438 -18.93 0.62 -8.46
N TYR A 439 -20.14 0.59 -7.89
CA TYR A 439 -20.57 -0.49 -7.01
C TYR A 439 -21.67 -1.26 -7.71
N PRO A 440 -21.61 -2.61 -7.72
CA PRO A 440 -22.73 -3.45 -8.09
C PRO A 440 -23.95 -3.02 -7.27
N SER A 441 -24.87 -2.28 -7.88
CA SER A 441 -25.96 -1.64 -7.16
C SER A 441 -27.28 -2.19 -7.62
N SER A 442 -28.22 -2.41 -6.70
CA SER A 442 -29.55 -2.90 -7.02
C SER A 442 -30.63 -2.05 -6.35
N ILE A 443 -31.80 -2.01 -6.97
CA ILE A 443 -33.01 -1.37 -6.46
C ILE A 443 -34.01 -2.47 -6.15
N THR A 444 -34.44 -2.58 -4.90
CA THR A 444 -35.45 -3.53 -4.46
C THR A 444 -36.72 -2.79 -4.09
N PHE A 445 -37.81 -3.05 -4.81
CA PHE A 445 -39.15 -2.60 -4.44
C PHE A 445 -39.80 -3.68 -3.58
N ARG A 446 -40.32 -3.29 -2.42
CA ARG A 446 -40.93 -4.23 -1.47
C ARG A 446 -42.26 -3.72 -0.97
N ILE A 447 -43.32 -4.50 -1.11
CA ILE A 447 -44.60 -4.27 -0.43
C ILE A 447 -44.58 -5.08 0.86
N ALA A 448 -44.75 -4.39 1.98
CA ALA A 448 -44.83 -4.98 3.31
C ALA A 448 -46.26 -4.85 3.86
N ASN A 449 -46.73 -5.90 4.52
CA ASN A 449 -47.97 -5.88 5.28
C ASN A 449 -47.84 -4.95 6.50
N GLY A 450 -48.95 -4.64 7.17
CA GLY A 450 -48.97 -3.79 8.37
C GLY A 450 -48.13 -4.32 9.55
N ASP A 451 -47.83 -5.62 9.58
CA ASP A 451 -46.92 -6.26 10.54
C ASP A 451 -45.44 -6.22 10.11
N GLY A 452 -45.14 -5.63 8.94
CA GLY A 452 -43.81 -5.55 8.36
C GLY A 452 -43.38 -6.79 7.56
N THR A 453 -44.21 -7.84 7.48
CA THR A 453 -43.90 -9.03 6.67
C THR A 453 -43.94 -8.71 5.19
N THR A 454 -42.97 -9.23 4.43
CA THR A 454 -42.91 -9.03 2.98
C THR A 454 -44.07 -9.73 2.30
N GLN A 455 -44.93 -8.97 1.63
CA GLN A 455 -46.00 -9.51 0.80
C GLN A 455 -45.49 -9.83 -0.60
N SER A 456 -44.73 -8.92 -1.20
CA SER A 456 -44.12 -9.09 -2.51
C SER A 456 -42.87 -8.22 -2.63
N GLN A 457 -41.89 -8.67 -3.42
CA GLN A 457 -40.71 -7.87 -3.75
C GLN A 457 -40.20 -8.19 -5.14
N ALA A 458 -39.57 -7.21 -5.77
CA ALA A 458 -38.80 -7.39 -6.99
C ALA A 458 -37.55 -6.50 -6.94
N SER A 459 -36.45 -7.00 -7.50
CA SER A 459 -35.18 -6.30 -7.55
C SER A 459 -34.73 -6.13 -9.00
N MET A 460 -34.03 -5.03 -9.28
CA MET A 460 -33.37 -4.79 -10.55
C MET A 460 -32.00 -4.16 -10.32
N GLU A 461 -31.07 -4.36 -11.24
CA GLU A 461 -29.78 -3.67 -11.20
C GLU A 461 -29.95 -2.18 -11.50
N LEU A 462 -29.21 -1.33 -10.79
CA LEU A 462 -29.24 0.12 -10.95
C LEU A 462 -28.79 0.55 -12.35
N ASP A 463 -27.74 -0.07 -12.89
CA ASP A 463 -27.23 0.28 -14.22
C ASP A 463 -28.23 -0.10 -15.31
N ARG A 464 -28.90 -1.25 -15.15
CA ARG A 464 -30.01 -1.62 -16.01
C ARG A 464 -31.17 -0.62 -15.93
N PHE A 465 -31.47 -0.11 -14.73
CA PHE A 465 -32.49 0.92 -14.57
C PHE A 465 -32.09 2.23 -15.28
N ARG A 466 -30.82 2.63 -15.17
CA ARG A 466 -30.26 3.81 -15.85
C ARG A 466 -30.37 3.68 -17.36
N GLU A 467 -30.04 2.51 -17.92
CA GLU A 467 -30.20 2.23 -19.36
C GLU A 467 -31.65 2.43 -19.81
N PHE A 468 -32.62 1.87 -19.08
CA PHE A 468 -34.04 2.03 -19.40
C PHE A 468 -34.49 3.49 -19.28
N ALA A 469 -34.00 4.22 -18.27
CA ALA A 469 -34.29 5.64 -18.12
C ALA A 469 -33.75 6.46 -19.30
N THR A 470 -32.51 6.21 -19.74
CA THR A 470 -31.92 6.87 -20.91
C THR A 470 -32.77 6.64 -22.16
N ILE A 471 -33.13 5.39 -22.45
CA ILE A 471 -33.96 5.04 -23.61
C ILE A 471 -35.31 5.76 -23.54
N ALA A 472 -36.00 5.69 -22.40
CA ALA A 472 -37.31 6.30 -22.23
C ALA A 472 -37.27 7.82 -22.40
N LEU A 473 -36.21 8.48 -21.92
CA LEU A 473 -36.01 9.91 -22.04
C LEU A 473 -35.67 10.36 -23.46
N THR A 474 -34.82 9.60 -24.17
CA THR A 474 -34.52 9.91 -25.58
C THR A 474 -35.75 9.72 -26.46
N GLU A 475 -36.55 8.67 -26.21
CA GLU A 475 -37.82 8.47 -26.91
C GLU A 475 -38.83 9.58 -26.59
N PHE A 476 -38.86 10.07 -25.35
CA PHE A 476 -39.70 11.21 -24.98
C PHE A 476 -39.34 12.47 -25.79
N ASP A 477 -38.05 12.80 -25.90
CA ASP A 477 -37.60 13.93 -26.72
C ASP A 477 -37.94 13.73 -28.21
N ARG A 478 -37.82 12.50 -28.71
CA ARG A 478 -38.19 12.16 -30.09
C ARG A 478 -39.68 12.37 -30.37
N VAL A 479 -40.54 11.98 -29.44
CA VAL A 479 -42.01 12.15 -29.56
C VAL A 479 -42.40 13.61 -29.37
N PHE A 480 -41.71 14.33 -28.49
CA PHE A 480 -41.97 15.72 -28.16
C PHE A 480 -40.73 16.60 -28.40
N PRO A 481 -40.37 16.88 -29.67
CA PRO A 481 -39.15 17.60 -30.00
C PRO A 481 -39.16 19.02 -29.44
N GLY A 482 -37.98 19.51 -29.05
CA GLY A 482 -37.78 20.83 -28.46
C GLY A 482 -37.87 20.85 -26.92
N ASN A 483 -37.91 19.69 -26.28
CA ASN A 483 -37.88 19.58 -24.83
C ASN A 483 -36.46 19.41 -24.26
N LEU A 484 -35.42 19.19 -25.09
CA LEU A 484 -34.02 19.11 -24.66
C LEU A 484 -33.59 20.20 -23.68
N TYR A 485 -34.00 21.45 -23.91
CA TYR A 485 -33.62 22.61 -23.08
C TYR A 485 -34.62 22.92 -21.96
N LYS A 486 -35.65 22.09 -21.78
CA LYS A 486 -36.58 22.20 -20.66
C LYS A 486 -36.13 21.31 -19.51
N LEU A 487 -36.77 21.48 -18.36
CA LEU A 487 -36.60 20.59 -17.22
C LEU A 487 -36.80 19.14 -17.62
N CYS A 488 -35.96 18.26 -17.08
CA CYS A 488 -36.07 16.83 -17.32
C CYS A 488 -37.47 16.32 -16.89
N PRO A 489 -38.18 15.53 -17.73
CA PRO A 489 -39.48 14.98 -17.38
C PRO A 489 -39.36 14.02 -16.19
N ASN A 490 -40.45 13.92 -15.42
CA ASN A 490 -40.61 12.92 -14.37
C ASN A 490 -40.65 11.52 -14.97
N ILE A 491 -40.05 10.55 -14.28
CA ILE A 491 -39.96 9.16 -14.72
C ILE A 491 -40.71 8.30 -13.71
N TRP A 492 -41.93 7.91 -14.03
CA TRP A 492 -42.77 7.08 -13.18
C TRP A 492 -42.53 5.60 -13.45
N VAL A 493 -42.26 4.85 -12.38
CA VAL A 493 -41.85 3.45 -12.40
C VAL A 493 -42.77 2.63 -11.49
N ASN A 494 -43.06 1.39 -11.87
CA ASN A 494 -43.77 0.46 -11.00
C ASN A 494 -42.85 -0.39 -10.13
N GLY A 495 -43.43 -1.22 -9.26
CA GLY A 495 -42.70 -2.09 -8.33
C GLY A 495 -41.89 -3.22 -8.99
N TYR A 496 -41.96 -3.37 -10.31
CA TYR A 496 -41.08 -4.27 -11.08
C TYR A 496 -39.92 -3.53 -11.75
N GLY A 497 -39.74 -2.23 -11.48
CA GLY A 497 -38.73 -1.42 -12.14
C GLY A 497 -39.07 -1.01 -13.57
N ARG A 498 -40.32 -1.19 -14.01
CA ARG A 498 -40.76 -0.82 -15.36
C ARG A 498 -41.19 0.64 -15.40
N ILE A 499 -40.66 1.41 -16.33
CA ILE A 499 -41.10 2.79 -16.57
C ILE A 499 -42.47 2.73 -17.23
N VAL A 500 -43.48 3.26 -16.54
CA VAL A 500 -44.89 3.22 -16.95
C VAL A 500 -45.38 4.56 -17.49
N GLN A 501 -44.69 5.66 -17.16
CA GLN A 501 -45.03 6.99 -17.65
C GLN A 501 -43.82 7.93 -17.57
N VAL A 502 -43.63 8.75 -18.59
CA VAL A 502 -42.70 9.89 -18.62
C VAL A 502 -43.53 11.14 -18.83
N GLU A 503 -43.36 12.17 -17.98
CA GLU A 503 -44.26 13.32 -17.97
C GLU A 503 -43.55 14.65 -17.75
N LEU A 504 -43.88 15.66 -18.57
CA LEU A 504 -43.45 17.06 -18.42
C LEU A 504 -44.54 18.00 -18.93
N ASP A 505 -44.93 18.99 -18.12
CA ASP A 505 -45.86 20.07 -18.50
C ASP A 505 -47.19 19.59 -19.11
N GLY A 506 -47.75 18.49 -18.59
CA GLY A 506 -48.99 17.88 -19.09
C GLY A 506 -48.82 17.02 -20.34
N ASN A 507 -47.63 16.98 -20.94
CA ASN A 507 -47.29 15.95 -21.93
C ASN A 507 -46.94 14.67 -21.18
N SER A 508 -47.66 13.60 -21.45
CA SER A 508 -47.36 12.27 -20.91
C SER A 508 -47.13 11.27 -22.02
N PHE A 509 -46.16 10.40 -21.81
CA PHE A 509 -45.77 9.32 -22.71
C PHE A 509 -45.72 8.03 -21.93
N ASN A 510 -46.27 6.95 -22.47
CA ASN A 510 -46.06 5.62 -21.92
C ASN A 510 -44.98 4.91 -22.73
N PRO A 511 -43.71 4.91 -22.27
CA PRO A 511 -42.61 4.29 -23.00
C PRO A 511 -42.73 2.76 -23.03
N TRP A 512 -43.58 2.15 -22.20
CA TRP A 512 -43.70 0.71 -22.12
C TRP A 512 -44.15 0.07 -23.43
N GLU A 513 -45.00 0.73 -24.22
CA GLU A 513 -45.46 0.19 -25.50
C GLU A 513 -44.31 0.00 -26.50
N PHE A 514 -43.32 0.90 -26.44
CA PHE A 514 -42.10 0.82 -27.25
C PHE A 514 -41.08 -0.15 -26.63
N MET A 515 -40.85 -0.07 -25.31
CA MET A 515 -39.87 -0.89 -24.62
C MET A 515 -40.28 -2.36 -24.48
N ARG A 516 -41.56 -2.71 -24.68
CA ARG A 516 -42.04 -4.10 -24.58
C ARG A 516 -41.25 -5.04 -25.49
N ASP A 517 -40.91 -4.58 -26.69
CA ASP A 517 -40.16 -5.38 -27.67
C ASP A 517 -38.67 -5.51 -27.28
N TRP A 518 -38.14 -4.54 -26.54
CA TRP A 518 -36.79 -4.56 -25.97
C TRP A 518 -36.69 -5.42 -24.72
N TRP A 519 -37.78 -5.54 -23.96
CA TRP A 519 -37.82 -6.41 -22.78
C TRP A 519 -37.62 -7.89 -23.12
N PHE A 520 -37.90 -8.33 -24.34
CA PHE A 520 -37.60 -9.69 -24.79
C PHE A 520 -36.11 -9.97 -25.04
N LEU A 521 -35.24 -8.95 -24.98
CA LEU A 521 -33.78 -9.07 -24.94
C LEU A 521 -33.27 -9.34 -23.52
N ASP A 522 -34.12 -9.84 -22.60
CA ASP A 522 -33.80 -10.26 -21.22
C ASP A 522 -32.83 -11.46 -21.13
N ARG A 523 -32.05 -11.77 -22.18
CA ARG A 523 -31.09 -12.87 -22.14
C ARG A 523 -29.85 -12.41 -21.39
N PRO A 524 -29.39 -13.15 -20.36
CA PRO A 524 -28.20 -12.81 -19.57
C PRO A 524 -26.86 -12.81 -20.34
N ASN A 525 -26.87 -12.91 -21.67
CA ASN A 525 -25.70 -13.10 -22.52
C ASN A 525 -25.39 -11.92 -23.46
N HIS A 526 -26.07 -10.79 -23.32
CA HIS A 526 -25.77 -9.63 -24.16
C HIS A 526 -24.49 -8.97 -23.66
N GLY A 527 -23.40 -9.21 -24.40
CA GLY A 527 -22.09 -8.66 -24.07
C GLY A 527 -22.03 -7.13 -24.23
N PRO A 528 -20.94 -6.50 -23.76
CA PRO A 528 -20.72 -5.04 -23.78
C PRO A 528 -21.03 -4.35 -25.13
N ASN A 529 -20.90 -5.09 -26.23
CA ASN A 529 -21.15 -4.60 -27.58
C ASN A 529 -22.61 -4.21 -27.87
N GLU A 530 -23.60 -4.83 -27.22
CA GLU A 530 -25.00 -4.47 -27.44
C GLU A 530 -25.44 -3.25 -26.61
N ARG A 531 -24.91 -3.12 -25.39
CA ARG A 531 -24.99 -1.87 -24.61
C ARG A 531 -24.39 -0.70 -25.38
N MET A 532 -23.24 -0.91 -26.01
CA MET A 532 -22.58 0.10 -26.82
C MET A 532 -23.40 0.46 -28.07
N LYS A 533 -24.03 -0.50 -28.74
CA LYS A 533 -24.95 -0.23 -29.85
C LYS A 533 -26.19 0.57 -29.44
N LEU A 534 -26.73 0.29 -28.26
CA LEU A 534 -27.83 1.06 -27.67
C LEU A 534 -27.40 2.51 -27.42
N CYS A 535 -26.23 2.71 -26.82
CA CYS A 535 -25.68 4.03 -26.59
C CYS A 535 -25.36 4.76 -27.90
N GLN A 536 -24.93 4.05 -28.95
CA GLN A 536 -24.74 4.61 -30.29
C GLN A 536 -26.08 5.02 -30.91
N LEU A 537 -27.10 4.17 -30.84
CA LEU A 537 -28.42 4.43 -31.43
C LEU A 537 -29.13 5.63 -30.79
N TYR A 538 -28.94 5.82 -29.49
CA TYR A 538 -29.56 6.88 -28.70
C TYR A 538 -28.63 8.07 -28.42
N GLY A 539 -27.36 7.98 -28.81
CA GLY A 539 -26.35 9.04 -28.75
C GLY A 539 -26.25 9.85 -30.03
N THR A 540 -26.54 9.27 -31.20
CA THR A 540 -26.51 9.97 -32.50
C THR A 540 -27.68 10.91 -32.73
N SER A 541 -28.76 10.83 -31.94
CA SER A 541 -29.93 11.70 -32.09
C SER A 541 -29.68 13.17 -31.74
N THR A 542 -28.47 13.54 -31.30
CA THR A 542 -28.07 14.95 -31.10
C THR A 542 -27.60 15.65 -32.38
N GLY A 543 -27.60 14.98 -33.54
CA GLY A 543 -27.59 15.65 -34.85
C GLY A 543 -26.25 15.70 -35.61
N ASP A 544 -25.28 14.84 -35.29
CA ASP A 544 -24.08 14.66 -36.10
C ASP A 544 -23.94 13.19 -36.54
N ASP A 545 -24.35 12.90 -37.77
CA ASP A 545 -24.41 11.54 -38.35
C ASP A 545 -23.03 11.01 -38.83
N ASP A 546 -21.94 11.77 -38.67
CA ASP A 546 -20.60 11.48 -39.25
C ASP A 546 -19.49 11.23 -38.20
N ILE A 547 -19.83 10.92 -36.94
CA ILE A 547 -18.84 10.82 -35.86
C ILE A 547 -18.27 9.40 -35.72
N ASP A 548 -16.97 9.25 -36.00
CA ASP A 548 -16.18 8.04 -35.75
C ASP A 548 -15.85 7.91 -34.25
N PHE A 549 -16.51 6.98 -33.56
CA PHE A 549 -16.36 6.73 -32.12
C PHE A 549 -14.99 6.15 -31.72
N SER A 550 -14.10 5.87 -32.67
CA SER A 550 -12.76 5.33 -32.39
C SER A 550 -11.74 6.40 -31.95
N ASP A 551 -12.02 7.68 -32.17
CA ASP A 551 -11.11 8.77 -31.80
C ASP A 551 -11.36 9.28 -30.38
N TRP A 552 -10.39 9.10 -29.48
CA TRP A 552 -10.37 9.58 -28.09
C TRP A 552 -10.72 11.08 -27.89
N TRP A 553 -10.82 11.87 -28.96
CA TRP A 553 -11.03 13.32 -28.95
C TRP A 553 -12.51 13.72 -28.76
N TRP A 554 -13.48 12.83 -29.01
CA TRP A 554 -14.90 13.10 -28.69
C TRP A 554 -15.14 13.30 -27.18
N TYR A 555 -14.24 12.74 -26.37
CA TYR A 555 -14.21 12.86 -24.90
C TYR A 555 -14.02 14.30 -24.41
N GLU A 556 -13.34 15.15 -25.17
CA GLU A 556 -13.11 16.57 -24.80
C GLU A 556 -14.23 17.49 -25.29
N ALA A 557 -14.90 17.17 -26.40
CA ALA A 557 -15.91 18.05 -27.01
C ALA A 557 -17.28 18.00 -26.30
N TYR A 558 -17.62 16.85 -25.69
CA TYR A 558 -18.83 16.67 -24.88
C TYR A 558 -18.52 16.44 -23.41
N ARG A 559 -17.27 16.67 -22.99
CA ARG A 559 -17.00 16.97 -21.58
C ARG A 559 -17.92 18.15 -21.27
N PRO A 560 -18.91 17.99 -20.36
CA PRO A 560 -19.55 19.16 -19.80
C PRO A 560 -18.36 20.04 -19.36
N SER A 561 -18.25 21.27 -19.87
CA SER A 561 -17.11 22.12 -19.51
C SER A 561 -17.02 22.12 -17.98
N GLU A 562 -15.84 22.32 -17.42
CA GLU A 562 -15.63 22.31 -15.96
C GLU A 562 -16.64 23.19 -15.20
N ASP A 563 -17.29 24.12 -15.93
CA ASP A 563 -18.32 25.07 -15.51
C ASP A 563 -19.80 24.66 -15.75
N THR A 564 -20.10 23.56 -16.42
CA THR A 564 -21.49 23.12 -16.67
C THR A 564 -22.09 22.51 -15.41
N CYS A 565 -22.61 23.41 -14.59
CA CYS A 565 -23.46 23.10 -13.46
C CYS A 565 -24.70 22.35 -13.98
N TYR A 566 -25.13 21.30 -13.27
CA TYR A 566 -26.40 20.64 -13.53
C TYR A 566 -27.55 21.67 -13.50
N ASP A 567 -28.08 22.02 -14.67
CA ASP A 567 -29.12 23.06 -14.81
C ASP A 567 -30.55 22.49 -14.75
N GLY A 568 -30.67 21.18 -14.57
CA GLY A 568 -31.95 20.45 -14.49
C GLY A 568 -32.56 20.11 -15.84
N THR A 569 -31.92 20.46 -16.96
CA THR A 569 -32.46 20.23 -18.30
C THR A 569 -32.38 18.76 -18.73
N LEU A 570 -33.23 18.37 -19.69
CA LEU A 570 -33.23 17.03 -20.27
C LEU A 570 -31.91 16.74 -21.00
N SER A 571 -31.35 17.69 -21.74
CA SER A 571 -30.07 17.50 -22.46
C SER A 571 -28.90 17.23 -21.52
N CYS A 572 -28.74 18.04 -20.47
CA CYS A 572 -27.72 17.82 -19.45
C CYS A 572 -27.89 16.47 -18.76
N TYR A 573 -29.13 16.06 -18.54
CA TYR A 573 -29.44 14.79 -17.88
C TYR A 573 -29.20 13.56 -18.77
N LEU A 574 -29.51 13.64 -20.07
CA LEU A 574 -29.21 12.59 -21.06
C LEU A 574 -27.70 12.42 -21.24
N GLY A 575 -26.96 13.52 -21.41
CA GLY A 575 -25.50 13.45 -21.51
C GLY A 575 -24.86 12.85 -20.26
N TYR A 576 -25.42 13.18 -19.09
CA TYR A 576 -25.03 12.58 -17.82
C TYR A 576 -25.29 11.05 -17.78
N LEU A 577 -26.52 10.59 -18.04
CA LEU A 577 -26.85 9.17 -17.98
C LEU A 577 -26.09 8.34 -19.02
N GLN A 578 -25.89 8.87 -20.23
CA GLN A 578 -25.07 8.23 -21.26
C GLN A 578 -23.65 7.99 -20.77
N HIS A 579 -23.04 8.98 -20.10
CA HIS A 579 -21.70 8.84 -19.55
C HIS A 579 -21.63 7.74 -18.47
N VAL A 580 -22.60 7.70 -17.55
CA VAL A 580 -22.68 6.68 -16.50
C VAL A 580 -22.84 5.27 -17.09
N CYS A 581 -23.66 5.12 -18.13
CA CYS A 581 -23.87 3.83 -18.78
C CYS A 581 -22.68 3.37 -19.65
N LEU A 582 -21.82 4.28 -20.10
CA LEU A 582 -20.72 3.99 -21.04
C LEU A 582 -19.36 3.73 -20.37
N HIS A 583 -19.15 4.17 -19.13
CA HIS A 583 -17.83 4.11 -18.50
C HIS A 583 -17.79 3.23 -17.24
N ASP A 584 -17.11 2.08 -17.34
CA ASP A 584 -16.70 1.24 -16.20
C ASP A 584 -15.44 1.75 -15.47
N HIS A 585 -14.77 2.81 -15.96
CA HIS A 585 -13.44 3.22 -15.46
C HIS A 585 -13.38 4.66 -14.90
N PRO A 586 -13.13 4.84 -13.57
CA PRO A 586 -13.12 6.17 -12.90
C PRO A 586 -11.85 7.03 -13.06
N ALA A 587 -10.76 6.51 -13.61
CA ALA A 587 -9.43 7.09 -13.36
C ALA A 587 -9.23 8.54 -13.89
N TYR A 588 -10.07 9.02 -14.82
CA TYR A 588 -9.84 10.29 -15.52
C TYR A 588 -10.61 11.52 -15.01
N TRP A 589 -11.37 11.40 -13.92
CA TRP A 589 -12.07 12.56 -13.33
C TRP A 589 -11.67 12.89 -11.89
N ALA A 590 -11.08 11.95 -11.15
CA ALA A 590 -10.58 12.23 -9.81
C ALA A 590 -9.27 13.04 -9.85
N ASP A 591 -8.33 12.71 -10.73
CA ASP A 591 -6.99 13.33 -10.73
C ASP A 591 -6.87 14.57 -11.63
N SER A 592 -7.77 14.76 -12.61
CA SER A 592 -7.65 15.85 -13.60
C SER A 592 -8.26 17.20 -13.20
N TYR A 593 -8.80 17.34 -11.98
CA TYR A 593 -9.49 18.55 -11.51
C TYR A 593 -8.84 19.21 -10.27
N PHE A 594 -7.61 18.83 -9.93
CA PHE A 594 -6.83 19.47 -8.86
C PHE A 594 -5.95 20.60 -9.40
N ALA A 595 -6.57 21.65 -9.94
CA ALA A 595 -5.93 22.94 -10.11
C ALA A 595 -6.98 24.05 -10.03
N LEU A 596 -7.20 24.59 -8.84
CA LEU A 596 -7.79 25.92 -8.73
C LEU A 596 -6.73 26.94 -9.20
N PRO A 597 -7.08 27.94 -10.02
CA PRO A 597 -6.41 29.24 -9.90
C PRO A 597 -6.79 29.80 -8.53
N GLU A 598 -5.80 30.13 -7.70
CA GLU A 598 -6.02 30.95 -6.50
C GLU A 598 -6.68 32.31 -6.88
N PRO A 599 -7.43 32.94 -5.95
CA PRO A 599 -8.18 34.18 -6.21
C PRO A 599 -7.33 35.37 -6.66
#